data_AF-A0A841N6Y5-F1
#
_entry.id   AF-A0A841N6Y5-F1
#
_cell.length_a   1.000
_cell.length_b   1.000
_cell.length_c   1.000
_cell.angle_alpha   90.00
_cell.angle_beta   90.00
_cell.angle_gamma   90.00
#
_symmetry.space_group_name_H-M   'P 1'
#
loop_
_entity.id
_entity.type
_entity.pdbx_description
1 polymer ?
#
loop_
_entity_poly.entity_id
_entity_poly.type
_entity_poly.pdbx_seq_one_letter_code
_entity_poly.pdbx_strand_id
1 'polypeptide(L)'
;MTKYIYLFPFFSVLFYAQQRAVSPFPLKEYERMKNIYLQKAAENKDHLLYLDYKYHSTQKLDSLLLIKHQLKKEYWIDHGKKAEEITENDLRQLKDEFILPKAIFTIKENDNEFYCINYDSPVIFIETKDGKSINLTFNHDGFTEGIDDKVSKLSTGNYYYPNGQLKRTETIFNGNKKVGLLQEYDISGKLTKEIDWKKEFSIPEKQAENIARKEILNFLINKYKDNPEIITKFQQSNVKVYKNLYEDKKPVWFFVYTNIEGSIDAKTGKILSLNQEISIP
;
A
#
# COMPACT_ATOMS: atom_id res chain seq x y z
N MET A 1 -41.97 43.06 -27.97
CA MET A 1 -41.87 41.59 -27.84
C MET A 1 -40.45 41.29 -27.33
N THR A 2 -40.29 41.26 -26.01
CA THR A 2 -39.00 41.27 -25.32
C THR A 2 -38.56 39.83 -25.07
N LYS A 3 -37.46 39.40 -25.69
CA LYS A 3 -36.89 38.06 -25.48
C LYS A 3 -36.02 38.08 -24.22
N TYR A 4 -36.43 37.31 -23.20
CA TYR A 4 -35.58 37.00 -22.06
C TYR A 4 -34.60 35.88 -22.45
N ILE A 5 -33.31 36.18 -22.41
CA ILE A 5 -32.24 35.18 -22.47
C ILE A 5 -32.02 34.70 -21.04
N TYR A 6 -32.43 33.47 -20.75
CA TYR A 6 -32.04 32.80 -19.51
C TYR A 6 -30.59 32.34 -19.64
N LEU A 7 -29.67 33.10 -19.05
CA LEU A 7 -28.34 32.60 -18.73
C LEU A 7 -28.47 31.59 -17.59
N PHE A 8 -28.29 30.31 -17.89
CA PHE A 8 -27.97 29.30 -16.87
C PHE A 8 -26.56 29.58 -16.35
N PRO A 9 -26.36 29.88 -15.05
CA PRO A 9 -25.03 29.89 -14.49
C PRO A 9 -24.54 28.45 -14.44
N PHE A 10 -23.51 28.15 -15.22
CA PHE A 10 -22.66 26.99 -15.00
C PHE A 10 -22.07 27.11 -13.59
N PHE A 11 -22.63 26.39 -12.63
CA PHE A 11 -21.97 26.11 -11.38
C PHE A 11 -20.73 25.27 -11.72
N SER A 12 -19.57 25.93 -11.83
CA SER A 12 -18.29 25.28 -11.71
C SER A 12 -18.17 24.76 -10.28
N VAL A 13 -18.68 23.55 -10.05
CA VAL A 13 -18.29 22.76 -8.89
C VAL A 13 -16.79 22.57 -9.03
N LEU A 14 -16.03 23.36 -8.28
CA LEU A 14 -14.60 23.15 -8.08
C LEU A 14 -14.46 21.77 -7.44
N PHE A 15 -14.38 20.74 -8.29
CA PHE A 15 -13.82 19.45 -7.92
C PHE A 15 -12.38 19.74 -7.47
N TYR A 16 -12.19 19.97 -6.17
CA TYR A 16 -10.91 19.63 -5.58
C TYR A 16 -10.73 18.15 -5.86
N ALA A 17 -9.95 17.83 -6.89
CA ALA A 17 -9.63 16.46 -7.24
C ALA A 17 -9.10 15.80 -5.98
N GLN A 18 -9.88 14.88 -5.42
CA GLN A 18 -9.46 14.07 -4.28
C GLN A 18 -8.14 13.41 -4.70
N GLN A 19 -7.07 13.64 -3.94
CA GLN A 19 -5.78 13.01 -4.19
C GLN A 19 -5.92 11.52 -3.85
N ARG A 20 -6.37 10.73 -4.83
CA ARG A 20 -6.55 9.28 -4.73
C ARG A 20 -6.20 8.61 -6.06
N ALA A 21 -5.68 7.40 -5.98
CA ALA A 21 -5.65 6.47 -7.08
C ALA A 21 -7.06 5.89 -7.26
N VAL A 22 -7.52 5.75 -8.49
CA VAL A 22 -8.86 5.26 -8.80
C VAL A 22 -8.74 4.04 -9.69
N SER A 23 -9.49 3.00 -9.35
CA SER A 23 -9.59 1.82 -10.20
C SER A 23 -10.34 2.14 -11.50
N PRO A 24 -9.88 1.65 -12.66
CA PRO A 24 -10.63 1.75 -13.90
C PRO A 24 -11.78 0.73 -13.98
N PHE A 25 -11.93 -0.16 -13.00
CA PHE A 25 -12.88 -1.28 -13.04
C PHE A 25 -14.02 -1.12 -12.02
N PRO A 26 -15.27 -1.43 -12.41
CA PRO A 26 -16.34 -1.61 -11.43
C PRO A 26 -16.16 -2.95 -10.70
N LEU A 27 -16.74 -3.08 -9.50
CA LEU A 27 -16.56 -4.27 -8.65
C LEU A 27 -16.97 -5.59 -9.31
N LYS A 28 -18.06 -5.58 -10.10
CA LYS A 28 -18.52 -6.75 -10.86
C LYS A 28 -17.49 -7.26 -11.86
N GLU A 29 -16.64 -6.37 -12.37
CA GLU A 29 -15.60 -6.73 -13.32
C GLU A 29 -14.50 -7.56 -12.66
N TYR A 30 -14.19 -7.29 -11.39
CA TYR A 30 -13.28 -8.14 -10.63
C TYR A 30 -13.83 -9.54 -10.39
N GLU A 31 -15.11 -9.65 -10.04
CA GLU A 31 -15.75 -10.97 -9.90
C GLU A 31 -15.70 -11.76 -11.21
N ARG A 32 -15.93 -11.08 -12.35
CA ARG A 32 -15.78 -11.66 -13.69
C ARG A 32 -14.35 -12.16 -13.92
N MET A 33 -13.35 -11.31 -13.67
CA MET A 33 -11.93 -11.65 -13.85
C MET A 33 -11.52 -12.84 -12.96
N LYS A 34 -11.96 -12.89 -11.70
CA LYS A 34 -11.76 -14.03 -10.80
C LYS A 34 -12.30 -15.31 -11.40
N ASN A 35 -13.57 -15.30 -11.82
CA ASN A 35 -14.22 -16.49 -12.34
C ASN A 35 -13.55 -16.99 -13.62
N ILE A 36 -13.17 -16.07 -14.51
CA ILE A 36 -12.39 -16.40 -15.72
C ILE A 36 -11.04 -17.02 -15.35
N TYR A 37 -10.34 -16.46 -14.36
CA TYR A 37 -9.06 -17.00 -13.91
C TYR A 37 -9.19 -18.43 -13.39
N LEU A 38 -10.14 -18.65 -12.46
CA LEU A 38 -10.37 -19.96 -11.88
C LEU A 38 -10.80 -20.99 -12.93
N GLN A 39 -11.65 -20.59 -13.89
CA GLN A 39 -12.05 -21.45 -15.00
C GLN A 39 -10.85 -21.85 -15.85
N LYS A 40 -10.05 -20.88 -16.34
CA LYS A 40 -8.88 -21.18 -17.18
C LYS A 40 -7.83 -21.97 -16.43
N ALA A 41 -7.63 -21.73 -15.13
CA ALA A 41 -6.74 -22.53 -14.31
C ALA A 41 -7.20 -24.00 -14.23
N ALA A 42 -8.50 -24.24 -14.05
CA ALA A 42 -9.06 -25.58 -14.05
C ALA A 42 -8.95 -26.29 -15.41
N GLU A 43 -9.20 -25.57 -16.50
CA GLU A 43 -9.06 -26.08 -17.88
C GLU A 43 -7.61 -26.45 -18.24
N ASN A 44 -6.62 -25.77 -17.65
CA ASN A 44 -5.20 -25.96 -17.93
C ASN A 44 -4.44 -26.69 -16.81
N LYS A 45 -5.14 -27.36 -15.89
CA LYS A 45 -4.56 -27.93 -14.66
C LYS A 45 -3.31 -28.80 -14.88
N ASP A 46 -3.25 -29.56 -15.99
CA ASP A 46 -2.15 -30.48 -16.29
C ASP A 46 -0.88 -29.74 -16.77
N HIS A 47 -1.00 -28.44 -17.06
CA HIS A 47 0.10 -27.55 -17.46
C HIS A 47 0.42 -26.49 -16.40
N LEU A 48 -0.13 -26.64 -15.19
CA LEU A 48 0.06 -25.71 -14.08
C LEU A 48 0.64 -26.40 -12.86
N LEU A 49 1.58 -25.72 -12.20
CA LEU A 49 2.09 -26.09 -10.88
C LEU A 49 1.50 -25.14 -9.84
N TYR A 50 0.88 -25.69 -8.80
CA TYR A 50 0.42 -24.88 -7.67
C TYR A 50 1.48 -24.86 -6.57
N LEU A 51 2.13 -23.71 -6.38
CA LEU A 51 3.22 -23.50 -5.41
C LEU A 51 3.03 -22.13 -4.75
N ASP A 52 3.29 -22.05 -3.44
CA ASP A 52 3.20 -20.80 -2.66
C ASP A 52 1.91 -20.01 -2.92
N TYR A 53 0.79 -20.74 -2.96
CA TYR A 53 -0.55 -20.23 -3.22
C TYR A 53 -0.78 -19.64 -4.62
N LYS A 54 0.09 -19.92 -5.59
CA LYS A 54 0.02 -19.40 -6.97
C LYS A 54 0.06 -20.53 -7.98
N TYR A 55 -0.61 -20.35 -9.11
CA TYR A 55 -0.40 -21.19 -10.28
C TYR A 55 0.77 -20.67 -11.10
N HIS A 56 1.67 -21.57 -11.47
CA HIS A 56 2.80 -21.33 -12.37
C HIS A 56 2.62 -22.15 -13.64
N SER A 57 2.85 -21.55 -14.80
CA SER A 57 2.82 -22.28 -16.08
C SER A 57 4.09 -23.11 -16.23
N THR A 58 3.95 -24.43 -16.40
CA THR A 58 5.09 -25.33 -16.64
C THR A 58 5.80 -24.98 -17.94
N GLN A 59 5.04 -24.73 -19.01
CA GLN A 59 5.59 -24.30 -20.30
C GLN A 59 6.40 -22.99 -20.19
N LYS A 60 5.91 -22.01 -19.41
CA LYS A 60 6.62 -20.75 -19.19
C LYS A 60 7.89 -20.99 -18.37
N LEU A 61 7.82 -21.85 -17.36
CA LEU A 61 8.98 -22.23 -16.56
C LEU A 61 10.06 -22.90 -17.42
N ASP A 62 9.68 -23.86 -18.27
CA ASP A 62 10.60 -24.53 -19.19
C ASP A 62 11.30 -23.52 -20.11
N SER A 63 10.53 -22.58 -20.67
CA SER A 63 11.07 -21.51 -21.51
C SER A 63 12.05 -20.60 -20.76
N LEU A 64 11.74 -20.25 -19.50
CA LEU A 64 12.61 -19.42 -18.67
C LEU A 64 13.89 -20.14 -18.24
N LEU A 65 13.83 -21.46 -18.02
CA LEU A 65 15.00 -22.27 -17.69
C LEU A 65 16.02 -22.31 -18.83
N LEU A 66 15.58 -22.27 -20.08
CA LEU A 66 16.46 -22.18 -21.25
C LEU A 66 17.28 -20.87 -21.30
N ILE A 67 16.74 -19.78 -20.75
CA ILE A 67 17.39 -18.46 -20.72
C ILE A 67 17.87 -18.05 -19.32
N LYS A 68 17.94 -18.99 -18.37
CA LYS A 68 18.19 -18.66 -16.95
C LYS A 68 19.49 -17.91 -16.71
N HIS A 69 20.57 -18.23 -17.43
CA HIS A 69 21.84 -17.51 -17.28
C HIS A 69 21.72 -16.03 -17.65
N GLN A 70 20.93 -15.70 -18.68
CA GLN A 70 20.66 -14.31 -19.04
C GLN A 70 19.85 -13.61 -17.94
N LEU A 71 18.78 -14.25 -17.45
CA LEU A 71 17.95 -13.70 -16.37
C LEU A 71 18.74 -13.45 -15.08
N LYS A 72 19.70 -14.33 -14.75
CA LYS A 72 20.59 -14.15 -13.60
C LYS A 72 21.54 -12.96 -13.78
N LYS A 73 22.04 -12.74 -15.00
CA LYS A 73 22.87 -11.56 -15.32
C LYS A 73 22.05 -10.28 -15.16
N GLU A 74 20.85 -10.23 -15.73
CA GLU A 74 19.92 -9.11 -15.59
C GLU A 74 19.63 -8.80 -14.11
N TYR A 75 19.37 -9.83 -13.30
CA TYR A 75 19.21 -9.66 -11.85
C TYR A 75 20.41 -8.96 -11.20
N TRP A 76 21.63 -9.40 -11.46
CA TRP A 76 22.82 -8.77 -10.88
C TRP A 76 23.01 -7.33 -11.34
N ILE A 77 22.68 -7.03 -12.59
CA ILE A 77 22.71 -5.67 -13.14
C ILE A 77 21.71 -4.76 -12.42
N ASP A 78 20.47 -5.23 -12.26
CA ASP A 78 19.42 -4.49 -11.55
C ASP A 78 19.78 -4.23 -10.07
N HIS A 79 20.66 -5.06 -9.51
CA HIS A 79 21.18 -4.92 -8.14
C HIS A 79 22.55 -4.21 -8.09
N GLY A 80 22.91 -3.48 -9.15
CA GLY A 80 24.02 -2.51 -9.16
C GLY A 80 25.38 -3.09 -9.56
N LYS A 81 25.46 -4.34 -10.00
CA LYS A 81 26.69 -4.94 -10.51
C LYS A 81 26.88 -4.60 -11.99
N LYS A 82 28.10 -4.26 -12.42
CA LYS A 82 28.35 -4.02 -13.85
C LYS A 82 28.35 -5.33 -14.62
N ALA A 83 27.90 -5.29 -15.87
CA ALA A 83 27.75 -6.48 -16.70
C ALA A 83 29.08 -7.26 -16.88
N GLU A 84 30.21 -6.54 -16.96
CA GLU A 84 31.54 -7.10 -17.15
C GLU A 84 32.11 -7.74 -15.87
N GLU A 85 31.57 -7.38 -14.71
CA GLU A 85 32.00 -7.87 -13.39
C GLU A 85 31.24 -9.15 -12.96
N ILE A 86 30.24 -9.59 -13.74
CA ILE A 86 29.43 -10.76 -13.44
C ILE A 86 30.16 -12.03 -13.86
N THR A 87 30.53 -12.84 -12.88
CA THR A 87 31.27 -14.09 -13.03
C THR A 87 30.34 -15.31 -13.04
N GLU A 88 30.84 -16.46 -13.49
CA GLU A 88 30.13 -17.75 -13.37
C GLU A 88 29.78 -18.10 -11.91
N ASN A 89 30.60 -17.68 -10.95
CA ASN A 89 30.32 -17.92 -9.54
C ASN A 89 29.08 -17.12 -9.08
N ASP A 90 28.92 -15.89 -9.54
CA ASP A 90 27.74 -15.07 -9.25
C ASP A 90 26.45 -15.72 -9.79
N LEU A 91 26.52 -16.31 -10.99
CA LEU A 91 25.38 -17.01 -11.60
C LEU A 91 25.04 -18.31 -10.86
N ARG A 92 26.03 -18.99 -10.27
CA ARG A 92 25.80 -20.22 -9.48
C ARG A 92 25.23 -19.93 -8.10
N GLN A 93 25.60 -18.81 -7.48
CA GLN A 93 25.10 -18.42 -6.15
C GLN A 93 23.61 -18.05 -6.16
N LEU A 94 23.12 -17.49 -7.27
CA LEU A 94 21.69 -17.21 -7.42
C LEU A 94 20.96 -18.52 -7.75
N LYS A 95 20.18 -19.04 -6.79
CA LYS A 95 19.41 -20.26 -6.99
C LYS A 95 18.28 -20.05 -8.00
N ASP A 96 17.86 -21.10 -8.70
CA ASP A 96 16.91 -21.01 -9.83
C ASP A 96 15.47 -20.60 -9.39
N GLU A 97 15.15 -20.63 -8.09
CA GLU A 97 13.87 -20.21 -7.51
C GLU A 97 13.52 -18.75 -7.84
N PHE A 98 14.50 -17.88 -8.13
CA PHE A 98 14.25 -16.49 -8.57
C PHE A 98 13.46 -16.40 -9.89
N ILE A 99 13.38 -17.51 -10.65
CA ILE A 99 12.62 -17.61 -11.91
C ILE A 99 11.13 -17.81 -11.63
N LEU A 100 10.76 -18.43 -10.50
CA LEU A 100 9.37 -18.81 -10.20
C LEU A 100 8.39 -17.63 -10.32
N PRO A 101 8.69 -16.41 -9.79
CA PRO A 101 7.80 -15.26 -9.96
C PRO A 101 7.55 -14.87 -11.43
N LYS A 102 8.53 -15.10 -12.32
CA LYS A 102 8.36 -14.84 -13.76
C LYS A 102 7.49 -15.90 -14.44
N ALA A 103 7.35 -17.09 -13.85
CA ALA A 103 6.56 -18.21 -14.39
C ALA A 103 5.07 -18.20 -13.96
N ILE A 104 4.63 -17.22 -13.17
CA ILE A 104 3.22 -17.12 -12.73
C ILE A 104 2.28 -17.18 -13.94
N PHE A 105 1.24 -18.01 -13.80
CA PHE A 105 0.15 -18.12 -14.78
C PHE A 105 -0.74 -16.88 -14.68
N THR A 106 -0.79 -16.14 -15.78
CA THR A 106 -1.51 -14.87 -15.91
C THR A 106 -2.47 -14.93 -17.09
N ILE A 107 -3.54 -14.15 -17.01
CA ILE A 107 -4.49 -13.93 -18.10
C ILE A 107 -4.31 -12.52 -18.62
N LYS A 108 -4.29 -12.37 -19.94
CA LYS A 108 -4.29 -11.08 -20.62
C LYS A 108 -5.65 -10.82 -21.25
N GLU A 109 -6.25 -9.67 -20.93
CA GLU A 109 -7.52 -9.22 -21.51
C GLU A 109 -7.53 -7.69 -21.58
N ASN A 110 -7.87 -7.14 -22.74
CA ASN A 110 -7.97 -5.68 -22.97
C ASN A 110 -6.74 -4.89 -22.47
N ASP A 111 -5.54 -5.35 -22.83
CA ASP A 111 -4.24 -4.81 -22.40
C ASP A 111 -3.91 -4.91 -20.90
N ASN A 112 -4.75 -5.53 -20.08
CA ASN A 112 -4.48 -5.77 -18.66
C ASN A 112 -4.01 -7.21 -18.45
N GLU A 113 -3.10 -7.39 -17.49
CA GLU A 113 -2.64 -8.70 -17.07
C GLU A 113 -3.08 -8.96 -15.63
N PHE A 114 -3.71 -10.12 -15.39
CA PHE A 114 -4.19 -10.45 -14.06
C PHE A 114 -3.96 -11.92 -13.69
N TYR A 115 -3.87 -12.17 -12.38
CA TYR A 115 -3.80 -13.51 -11.81
C TYR A 115 -4.48 -13.57 -10.45
N CYS A 116 -4.82 -14.77 -9.98
CA CYS A 116 -5.28 -14.96 -8.60
C CYS A 116 -4.23 -15.70 -7.78
N ILE A 117 -4.19 -15.40 -6.48
CA ILE A 117 -3.49 -16.22 -5.47
C ILE A 117 -4.52 -16.78 -4.50
N ASN A 118 -4.16 -17.87 -3.82
CA ASN A 118 -4.97 -18.56 -2.82
C ASN A 118 -6.31 -19.07 -3.38
N TYR A 119 -6.42 -20.37 -3.63
CA TYR A 119 -7.64 -20.94 -4.24
C TYR A 119 -8.87 -20.79 -3.32
N ASP A 120 -8.68 -20.91 -2.01
CA ASP A 120 -9.76 -20.89 -1.01
C ASP A 120 -10.22 -19.47 -0.66
N SER A 121 -9.31 -18.48 -0.76
CA SER A 121 -9.62 -17.06 -0.59
C SER A 121 -8.92 -16.25 -1.69
N PRO A 122 -9.49 -16.26 -2.92
CA PRO A 122 -8.82 -15.72 -4.09
C PRO A 122 -8.58 -14.22 -3.95
N VAL A 123 -7.32 -13.81 -4.06
CA VAL A 123 -6.93 -12.41 -4.23
C VAL A 123 -6.55 -12.19 -5.67
N ILE A 124 -7.23 -11.27 -6.35
CA ILE A 124 -6.92 -10.91 -7.73
C ILE A 124 -5.85 -9.84 -7.72
N PHE A 125 -4.81 -10.03 -8.54
CA PHE A 125 -3.80 -9.02 -8.84
C PHE A 125 -3.95 -8.61 -10.29
N ILE A 126 -3.92 -7.31 -10.56
CA ILE A 126 -4.07 -6.73 -11.89
C ILE A 126 -2.97 -5.70 -12.08
N GLU A 127 -2.19 -5.83 -13.15
CA GLU A 127 -1.36 -4.73 -13.64
C GLU A 127 -2.05 -4.13 -14.86
N THR A 128 -2.30 -2.83 -14.79
CA THR A 128 -2.94 -2.07 -15.86
C THR A 128 -1.91 -1.43 -16.78
N LYS A 129 -2.31 -1.16 -18.02
CA LYS A 129 -1.45 -0.50 -19.03
C LYS A 129 -0.94 0.88 -18.59
N ASP A 130 -1.74 1.62 -17.81
CA ASP A 130 -1.38 2.94 -17.29
C ASP A 130 -0.51 2.88 -16.02
N GLY A 131 0.00 1.69 -15.66
CA GLY A 131 1.00 1.51 -14.62
C GLY A 131 0.44 1.45 -13.21
N LYS A 132 -0.83 1.08 -13.05
CA LYS A 132 -1.44 0.80 -11.75
C LYS A 132 -1.33 -0.69 -11.43
N SER A 133 -1.00 -0.97 -10.18
CA SER A 133 -1.16 -2.31 -9.60
C SER A 133 -2.40 -2.30 -8.74
N ILE A 134 -3.29 -3.27 -8.92
CA ILE A 134 -4.52 -3.40 -8.15
C ILE A 134 -4.54 -4.77 -7.51
N ASN A 135 -4.81 -4.82 -6.22
CA ASN A 135 -5.14 -6.06 -5.53
C ASN A 135 -6.57 -6.02 -4.98
N LEU A 136 -7.32 -7.10 -5.18
CA LEU A 136 -8.65 -7.25 -4.63
C LEU A 136 -8.73 -8.52 -3.79
N THR A 137 -9.01 -8.36 -2.50
CA THR A 137 -9.20 -9.45 -1.54
C THR A 137 -10.67 -9.58 -1.20
N PHE A 138 -11.22 -10.78 -1.38
CA PHE A 138 -12.58 -11.12 -0.95
C PHE A 138 -12.54 -11.70 0.47
N ASN A 139 -13.25 -11.08 1.40
CA ASN A 139 -13.37 -11.51 2.80
C ASN A 139 -14.84 -11.87 3.12
N HIS A 140 -15.09 -12.58 4.21
CA HIS A 140 -16.47 -12.86 4.63
C HIS A 140 -17.28 -11.58 4.91
N ASP A 141 -16.63 -10.53 5.41
CA ASP A 141 -17.27 -9.26 5.79
C ASP A 141 -17.28 -8.20 4.67
N GLY A 142 -16.96 -8.60 3.43
CA GLY A 142 -16.92 -7.71 2.26
C GLY A 142 -15.64 -7.89 1.45
N PHE A 143 -15.11 -6.83 0.87
CA PHE A 143 -13.86 -6.93 0.12
C PHE A 143 -13.02 -5.67 0.24
N THR A 144 -11.72 -5.84 0.03
CA THR A 144 -10.72 -4.78 0.11
C THR A 144 -10.04 -4.66 -1.24
N GLU A 145 -9.97 -3.45 -1.75
CA GLU A 145 -9.26 -3.07 -2.97
C GLU A 145 -8.08 -2.17 -2.59
N GLY A 146 -6.87 -2.54 -2.96
CA GLY A 146 -5.72 -1.65 -2.96
C GLY A 146 -5.35 -1.26 -4.38
N ILE A 147 -5.09 0.02 -4.60
CA ILE A 147 -4.69 0.57 -5.91
C ILE A 147 -3.38 1.32 -5.70
N ASP A 148 -2.29 0.83 -6.27
CA ASP A 148 -0.99 1.48 -6.32
C ASP A 148 -0.76 2.11 -7.70
N ASP A 149 -0.84 3.43 -7.77
CA ASP A 149 -0.51 4.19 -8.98
C ASP A 149 0.96 4.63 -8.92
N LYS A 150 1.82 3.90 -9.65
CA LYS A 150 3.27 4.12 -9.65
C LYS A 150 3.67 5.48 -10.22
N VAL A 151 2.86 6.06 -11.11
CA VAL A 151 3.12 7.34 -11.78
C VAL A 151 2.91 8.50 -10.81
N SER A 152 1.76 8.52 -10.13
CA SER A 152 1.43 9.55 -9.15
C SER A 152 2.01 9.26 -7.75
N LYS A 153 2.52 8.06 -7.53
CA LYS A 153 3.01 7.54 -6.24
C LYS A 153 1.93 7.56 -5.15
N LEU A 154 0.67 7.42 -5.56
CA LEU A 154 -0.49 7.33 -4.69
C LEU A 154 -0.89 5.86 -4.54
N SER A 155 -1.16 5.47 -3.30
CA SER A 155 -1.79 4.18 -2.99
C SER A 155 -3.12 4.44 -2.31
N THR A 156 -4.21 3.89 -2.83
CA THR A 156 -5.55 4.05 -2.27
C THR A 156 -6.12 2.71 -1.84
N GLY A 157 -6.55 2.63 -0.58
CA GLY A 157 -7.26 1.49 -0.04
C GLY A 157 -8.75 1.78 0.03
N ASN A 158 -9.56 0.95 -0.62
CA ASN A 158 -11.01 0.96 -0.53
C ASN A 158 -11.50 -0.31 0.17
N TYR A 159 -12.38 -0.15 1.13
CA TYR A 159 -12.99 -1.23 1.89
C TYR A 159 -14.48 -1.18 1.63
N TYR A 160 -15.09 -2.32 1.36
CA TYR A 160 -16.49 -2.42 0.98
C TYR A 160 -17.24 -3.38 1.90
N TYR A 161 -18.52 -3.11 2.11
CA TYR A 161 -19.46 -4.04 2.71
C TYR A 161 -19.79 -5.21 1.74
N PRO A 162 -20.38 -6.31 2.22
CA PRO A 162 -20.76 -7.44 1.36
C PRO A 162 -21.72 -7.09 0.22
N ASN A 163 -22.54 -6.04 0.38
CA ASN A 163 -23.43 -5.53 -0.66
C ASN A 163 -22.71 -4.67 -1.72
N GLY A 164 -21.38 -4.49 -1.60
CA GLY A 164 -20.56 -3.66 -2.47
C GLY A 164 -20.60 -2.17 -2.17
N GLN A 165 -21.29 -1.74 -1.12
CA GLN A 165 -21.24 -0.35 -0.67
C GLN A 165 -19.85 -0.04 -0.12
N LEU A 166 -19.25 1.07 -0.57
CA LEU A 166 -17.99 1.57 -0.01
C LEU A 166 -18.19 1.86 1.48
N LYS A 167 -17.37 1.23 2.31
CA LYS A 167 -17.32 1.37 3.77
C LYS A 167 -16.26 2.39 4.18
N ARG A 168 -15.08 2.35 3.57
CA ARG A 168 -13.98 3.26 3.87
C ARG A 168 -13.09 3.46 2.66
N THR A 169 -12.55 4.67 2.51
CA THR A 169 -11.48 4.96 1.55
C THR A 169 -10.41 5.82 2.22
N GLU A 170 -9.14 5.52 1.96
CA GLU A 170 -8.01 6.32 2.39
C GLU A 170 -6.86 6.24 1.39
N THR A 171 -6.10 7.33 1.27
CA THR A 171 -4.95 7.41 0.36
C THR A 171 -3.67 7.74 1.11
N ILE A 172 -2.60 7.07 0.71
CA ILE A 172 -1.23 7.38 1.09
C ILE A 172 -0.40 7.79 -0.13
N PHE A 173 0.59 8.64 0.08
CA PHE A 173 1.58 9.05 -0.90
C PHE A 173 2.96 8.51 -0.49
N ASN A 174 3.74 8.05 -1.47
CA ASN A 174 5.08 7.47 -1.26
C ASN A 174 5.11 6.40 -0.15
N GLY A 175 4.10 5.54 -0.10
CA GLY A 175 4.09 4.34 0.75
C GLY A 175 3.82 4.54 2.25
N ASN A 176 3.81 5.76 2.79
CA ASN A 176 3.52 5.96 4.22
C ASN A 176 2.87 7.30 4.61
N LYS A 177 2.71 8.26 3.68
CA LYS A 177 2.20 9.59 4.01
C LYS A 177 0.70 9.67 3.74
N LYS A 178 -0.14 9.70 4.78
CA LYS A 178 -1.59 9.92 4.60
C LYS A 178 -1.87 11.28 3.95
N VAL A 179 -2.64 11.28 2.86
CA VAL A 179 -3.00 12.45 2.04
C VAL A 179 -4.47 12.40 1.65
N GLY A 180 -5.00 13.52 1.15
CA GLY A 180 -6.39 13.62 0.73
C GLY A 180 -7.37 13.47 1.89
N LEU A 181 -8.50 12.82 1.60
CA LEU A 181 -9.57 12.56 2.56
C LEU A 181 -9.52 11.08 3.00
N LEU A 182 -9.69 10.85 4.30
CA LEU A 182 -10.25 9.59 4.79
C LEU A 182 -11.75 9.77 4.91
N GLN A 183 -12.51 8.85 4.33
CA GLN A 183 -13.97 8.85 4.43
C GLN A 183 -14.45 7.47 4.87
N GLU A 184 -15.40 7.44 5.80
CA GLU A 184 -16.11 6.23 6.21
C GLU A 184 -17.61 6.43 5.99
N TYR A 185 -18.28 5.36 5.60
CA TYR A 185 -19.69 5.33 5.27
C TYR A 185 -20.36 4.16 5.98
N ASP A 186 -21.64 4.27 6.28
CA ASP A 186 -22.45 3.14 6.72
C ASP A 186 -22.88 2.25 5.54
N ILE A 187 -23.56 1.14 5.87
CA ILE A 187 -24.01 0.15 4.86
C ILE A 187 -25.06 0.70 3.88
N SER A 188 -25.72 1.81 4.22
CA SER A 188 -26.65 2.52 3.32
C SER A 188 -25.94 3.51 2.40
N GLY A 189 -24.63 3.72 2.61
CA GLY A 189 -23.81 4.68 1.87
C GLY A 189 -23.83 6.09 2.43
N LYS A 190 -24.37 6.31 3.63
CA LYS A 190 -24.33 7.60 4.28
C LYS A 190 -22.94 7.83 4.88
N LEU A 191 -22.35 9.00 4.61
CA LEU A 191 -21.08 9.42 5.18
C LEU A 191 -21.20 9.52 6.71
N THR A 192 -20.38 8.76 7.44
CA THR A 192 -20.35 8.74 8.91
C THR A 192 -19.13 9.46 9.46
N LYS A 193 -18.06 9.58 8.67
CA LYS A 193 -16.82 10.24 9.08
C LYS A 193 -16.07 10.76 7.87
N GLU A 194 -15.48 11.94 8.01
CA GLU A 194 -14.58 12.53 7.04
C GLU A 194 -13.41 13.20 7.77
N ILE A 195 -12.19 12.96 7.28
CA ILE A 195 -10.96 13.53 7.80
C ILE A 195 -10.15 14.05 6.62
N ASP A 196 -9.96 15.38 6.56
CA ASP A 196 -9.05 16.01 5.62
C ASP A 196 -7.65 16.07 6.24
N TRP A 197 -6.76 15.18 5.79
CA TRP A 197 -5.41 15.07 6.33
C TRP A 197 -4.60 16.36 6.23
N LYS A 198 -4.96 17.28 5.33
CA LYS A 198 -4.30 18.59 5.22
C LYS A 198 -4.85 19.56 6.26
N LYS A 199 -6.17 19.59 6.49
CA LYS A 199 -6.82 20.54 7.41
C LYS A 199 -6.71 20.14 8.88
N GLU A 200 -6.66 18.84 9.17
CA GLU A 200 -6.65 18.35 10.55
C GLU A 200 -5.32 18.55 11.30
N PHE A 201 -4.26 18.91 10.58
CA PHE A 201 -2.90 19.02 11.10
C PHE A 201 -2.44 20.48 11.14
N SER A 202 -2.68 21.14 12.28
CA SER A 202 -2.31 22.54 12.46
C SER A 202 -0.83 22.73 12.81
N ILE A 203 -0.22 21.74 13.49
CA ILE A 203 1.23 21.78 13.73
C ILE A 203 1.99 21.11 12.57
N PRO A 204 3.07 21.74 12.04
CA PRO A 204 3.91 21.14 11.02
C PRO A 204 4.62 19.87 11.49
N GLU A 205 4.93 18.99 10.55
CA GLU A 205 5.64 17.72 10.80
C GLU A 205 6.94 17.92 11.57
N LYS A 206 7.74 18.94 11.22
CA LYS A 206 9.01 19.25 11.90
C LYS A 206 8.80 19.68 13.35
N GLN A 207 7.70 20.38 13.64
CA GLN A 207 7.36 20.75 15.01
C GLN A 207 6.96 19.52 15.81
N ALA A 208 6.17 18.61 15.24
CA ALA A 208 5.82 17.34 15.86
C ALA A 208 7.06 16.46 16.12
N GLU A 209 8.01 16.41 15.18
CA GLU A 209 9.31 15.74 15.36
C GLU A 209 10.09 16.30 16.55
N ASN A 210 10.16 17.63 16.68
CA ASN A 210 10.85 18.26 17.81
C ASN A 210 10.16 17.96 19.16
N ILE A 211 8.83 17.97 19.19
CA ILE A 211 8.05 17.61 20.39
C ILE A 211 8.31 16.14 20.75
N ALA A 212 8.22 15.22 19.79
CA ALA A 212 8.49 13.79 19.99
C ALA A 212 9.92 13.56 20.50
N ARG A 213 10.91 14.20 19.88
CA ARG A 213 12.33 14.08 20.28
C ARG A 213 12.54 14.52 21.72
N LYS A 214 11.93 15.63 22.12
CA LYS A 214 12.02 16.14 23.50
C LYS A 214 11.40 15.15 24.49
N GLU A 215 10.24 14.61 24.17
CA GLU A 215 9.53 13.67 25.04
C GLU A 215 10.29 12.35 25.20
N ILE A 216 10.79 11.78 24.10
CA ILE A 216 11.62 10.57 24.13
C ILE A 216 12.91 10.82 24.92
N LEU A 217 13.57 11.97 24.72
CA LEU A 217 14.78 12.30 25.47
C LEU A 217 14.53 12.33 26.97
N ASN A 218 13.45 12.98 27.41
CA ASN A 218 13.07 13.03 28.82
C ASN A 218 12.82 11.64 29.39
N PHE A 219 12.11 10.80 28.64
CA PHE A 219 11.89 9.40 29.01
C PHE A 219 13.20 8.62 29.15
N LEU A 220 14.10 8.74 28.18
CA LEU A 220 15.38 8.03 28.18
C LEU A 220 16.29 8.49 29.33
N ILE A 221 16.36 9.79 29.61
CA ILE A 221 17.12 10.34 30.74
C ILE A 221 16.59 9.76 32.06
N ASN A 222 15.28 9.73 32.24
CA ASN A 222 14.68 9.22 33.47
C ASN A 222 14.88 7.71 33.64
N LYS A 223 14.76 6.94 32.55
CA LYS A 223 14.84 5.47 32.60
C LYS A 223 16.27 4.94 32.61
N TYR A 224 17.18 5.58 31.89
CA TYR A 224 18.54 5.11 31.64
C TYR A 224 19.59 6.09 32.16
N LYS A 225 19.30 6.78 33.27
CA LYS A 225 20.19 7.77 33.91
C LYS A 225 21.63 7.26 34.12
N ASP A 226 21.79 5.96 34.39
CA ASP A 226 23.09 5.33 34.67
C ASP A 226 23.78 4.79 33.40
N ASN A 227 23.16 4.94 32.22
CA ASN A 227 23.66 4.47 30.92
C ASN A 227 23.70 5.61 29.89
N PRO A 228 24.65 6.57 30.02
CA PRO A 228 24.70 7.77 29.19
C PRO A 228 24.89 7.49 27.69
N GLU A 229 25.46 6.33 27.33
CA GLU A 229 25.62 5.91 25.93
C GLU A 229 24.30 5.80 25.18
N ILE A 230 23.22 5.38 25.85
CA ILE A 230 21.87 5.29 25.26
C ILE A 230 21.37 6.68 24.87
N ILE A 231 21.62 7.68 25.73
CA ILE A 231 21.22 9.07 25.51
C ILE A 231 22.00 9.65 24.31
N THR A 232 23.32 9.44 24.27
CA THR A 232 24.18 9.88 23.16
C THR A 232 23.75 9.25 21.83
N LYS A 233 23.46 7.94 21.82
CA LYS A 233 22.97 7.23 20.61
C LYS A 233 21.65 7.80 20.11
N PHE A 234 20.71 8.10 21.02
CA PHE A 234 19.45 8.73 20.65
C PHE A 234 19.64 10.13 20.04
N GLN A 235 20.53 10.96 20.60
CA GLN A 235 20.78 12.30 20.08
C GLN A 235 21.24 12.30 18.61
N GLN A 236 21.96 11.26 18.19
CA GLN A 236 22.42 11.04 16.81
C GLN A 236 21.38 10.34 15.91
N SER A 237 20.25 9.90 16.49
CA SER A 237 19.22 9.14 15.78
C SER A 237 18.12 10.04 15.20
N ASN A 238 17.34 9.45 14.29
CA ASN A 238 16.13 10.06 13.73
C ASN A 238 14.88 9.49 14.41
N VAL A 239 13.91 10.36 14.69
CA VAL A 239 12.57 9.97 15.13
C VAL A 239 11.66 10.01 13.92
N LYS A 240 10.94 8.91 13.66
CA LYS A 240 9.95 8.88 12.58
C LYS A 240 8.66 9.47 13.11
N VAL A 241 8.07 10.40 12.37
CA VAL A 241 6.75 10.98 12.66
C VAL A 241 5.88 10.87 11.43
N TYR A 242 4.62 10.48 11.60
CA TYR A 242 3.67 10.37 10.50
C TYR A 242 2.22 10.58 10.98
N LYS A 243 1.33 10.89 10.04
CA LYS A 243 -0.08 11.15 10.33
C LYS A 243 -0.80 9.85 10.63
N ASN A 244 -1.56 9.81 11.73
CA ASN A 244 -2.38 8.64 12.08
C ASN A 244 -3.67 9.04 12.80
N LEU A 245 -4.47 8.04 13.18
CA LEU A 245 -5.58 8.18 14.11
C LEU A 245 -5.22 7.55 15.46
N TYR A 246 -5.51 8.27 16.53
CA TYR A 246 -5.50 7.74 17.89
C TYR A 246 -6.87 7.13 18.19
N GLU A 247 -6.87 5.87 18.64
CA GLU A 247 -8.08 5.06 18.90
C GLU A 247 -9.10 5.12 17.74
N ASP A 248 -8.61 5.14 16.51
CA ASP A 248 -9.39 5.26 15.27
C ASP A 248 -10.31 6.48 15.18
N LYS A 249 -10.17 7.48 16.06
CA LYS A 249 -11.10 8.61 16.16
C LYS A 249 -10.44 9.94 15.89
N LYS A 250 -9.23 10.15 16.39
CA LYS A 250 -8.64 11.48 16.49
C LYS A 250 -7.37 11.62 15.67
N PRO A 251 -7.25 12.63 14.78
CA PRO A 251 -6.01 12.90 14.06
C PRO A 251 -4.83 13.19 15.00
N VAL A 252 -3.73 12.48 14.81
CA VAL A 252 -2.50 12.63 15.59
C VAL A 252 -1.27 12.56 14.70
N TRP A 253 -0.19 13.19 15.17
CA TRP A 253 1.14 12.80 14.77
C TRP A 253 1.56 11.61 15.62
N PHE A 254 1.68 10.45 15.00
CA PHE A 254 2.26 9.27 15.63
C PHE A 254 3.76 9.30 15.45
N PHE A 255 4.51 8.90 16.48
CA PHE A 255 5.97 8.87 16.43
C PHE A 255 6.52 7.54 16.95
N VAL A 256 7.65 7.14 16.39
CA VAL A 256 8.37 5.91 16.77
C VAL A 256 9.87 6.16 16.80
N TYR A 257 10.51 5.65 17.84
CA TYR A 257 11.95 5.47 17.97
C TYR A 257 12.23 4.12 18.62
N THR A 258 12.90 3.22 17.90
CA THR A 258 13.14 1.83 18.35
C THR A 258 11.85 1.13 18.81
N ASN A 259 11.69 0.94 20.12
CA ASN A 259 10.53 0.33 20.78
C ASN A 259 9.73 1.36 21.61
N ILE A 260 10.02 2.65 21.45
CA ILE A 260 9.29 3.75 22.07
C ILE A 260 8.38 4.35 21.00
N GLU A 261 7.10 4.44 21.32
CA GLU A 261 6.11 5.03 20.45
C GLU A 261 5.17 5.94 21.22
N GLY A 262 4.47 6.80 20.50
CA GLY A 262 3.51 7.70 21.12
C GLY A 262 2.73 8.50 20.12
N SER A 263 1.86 9.33 20.66
CA SER A 263 0.94 10.15 19.88
C SER A 263 0.94 11.59 20.37
N ILE A 264 0.91 12.52 19.41
CA ILE A 264 0.82 13.96 19.64
C ILE A 264 -0.46 14.44 18.97
N ASP A 265 -1.26 15.19 19.70
CA ASP A 265 -2.44 15.85 19.16
C ASP A 265 -2.07 16.74 17.96
N ALA A 266 -2.70 16.48 16.80
CA ALA A 266 -2.35 17.13 15.54
C ALA A 266 -2.63 18.64 15.50
N LYS A 267 -3.45 19.16 16.43
CA LYS A 267 -3.84 20.58 16.48
C LYS A 267 -3.10 21.34 17.57
N THR A 268 -2.96 20.74 18.74
CA THR A 268 -2.44 21.40 19.95
C THR A 268 -0.97 21.09 20.23
N GLY A 269 -0.42 20.01 19.66
CA GLY A 269 0.93 19.55 19.97
C GLY A 269 1.08 18.92 21.35
N LYS A 270 -0.02 18.65 22.06
CA LYS A 270 0.00 17.97 23.35
C LYS A 270 0.33 16.48 23.18
N ILE A 271 1.24 15.95 23.99
CA ILE A 271 1.46 14.50 24.10
C ILE A 271 0.20 13.83 24.63
N LEU A 272 -0.28 12.82 23.92
CA LEU A 272 -1.46 12.03 24.29
C LEU A 272 -1.06 10.68 24.87
N SER A 273 0.01 10.08 24.35
CA SER A 273 0.55 8.82 24.85
C SER A 273 2.05 8.74 24.61
N LEU A 274 2.71 7.97 25.46
CA LEU A 274 4.09 7.51 25.30
C LEU A 274 4.17 6.11 25.90
N ASN A 275 4.48 5.13 25.06
CA ASN A 275 4.58 3.73 25.43
C ASN A 275 5.97 3.22 25.04
N GLN A 276 6.46 2.25 25.79
CA GLN A 276 7.59 1.43 25.36
C GLN A 276 7.09 0.00 25.24
N GLU A 277 7.20 -0.58 24.05
CA GLU A 277 7.03 -2.03 23.92
C GLU A 277 8.12 -2.71 24.74
N ILE A 278 7.69 -3.48 25.75
CA ILE A 278 8.56 -4.45 26.40
C ILE A 278 8.78 -5.51 25.34
N SER A 279 9.92 -5.44 24.64
CA SER A 279 10.41 -6.59 23.89
C SER A 279 10.57 -7.71 24.92
N ILE A 280 9.60 -8.62 24.98
CA ILE A 280 9.80 -9.91 25.64
C ILE A 280 10.88 -10.59 24.78
N PRO A 281 12.04 -10.94 25.36
CA PRO A 281 13.11 -11.60 24.62
C PRO A 281 12.66 -12.92 23.99
#